data_AF-A0A162FYL5-F1
#
_entry.id   AF-A0A162FYL5-F1
#
_cell.length_a   1.000
_cell.length_b   1.000
_cell.length_c   1.000
_cell.angle_alpha   90.00
_cell.angle_beta   90.00
_cell.angle_gamma   90.00
#
_symmetry.space_group_name_H-M   'P 1'
#
loop_
_entity.id
_entity.type
_entity.pdbx_description
1 polymer ?
#
loop_
_entity_poly.entity_id
_entity_poly.type
_entity_poly.pdbx_seq_one_letter_code
_entity_poly.pdbx_strand_id
1 'polypeptide(L)'
;MKLLLNSKGFGIVNVLMAAGLVSMTALSVASVLSKQSKDQSEFMLKTQVTEIRRSLLSAIASDSAWQETLTRNAVMRCLSPHQKYCGPNQTETADIILYDASGQVFYDGTKTTGGFRIDGLPCNTYSASGNDNCPVKASLKWRAACATGDCSQIENFISLSFVYSPSSKEKKFPFNARNYGVEEVSRIKISASESPVLECARKSSFFIGEGQSFNGYVADTTGCVPYVAFQGAKGATGVAGMAGPQGVPGAKGADAHCSTP
;
A
#
# COMPACT_ATOMS: atom_id res chain seq x y z
N MET A 1 83.37 -5.76 -21.77
CA MET A 1 82.45 -4.94 -22.59
C MET A 1 81.40 -4.34 -21.65
N LYS A 2 81.63 -3.13 -21.13
CA LYS A 2 80.68 -2.41 -20.25
C LYS A 2 79.77 -1.57 -21.15
N LEU A 3 78.53 -2.01 -21.36
CA LEU A 3 77.49 -1.20 -21.96
C LEU A 3 77.10 -0.10 -20.96
N LEU A 4 77.61 1.11 -21.19
CA LEU A 4 77.15 2.32 -20.49
C LEU A 4 75.76 2.69 -21.04
N LEU A 5 74.73 2.00 -20.54
CA LEU A 5 73.34 2.36 -20.79
C LEU A 5 73.05 3.71 -20.11
N ASN A 6 72.67 4.68 -20.94
CA ASN A 6 72.37 6.05 -20.55
C ASN A 6 71.13 6.09 -19.62
N SER A 7 71.35 6.22 -18.31
CA SER A 7 70.31 6.16 -17.26
C SER A 7 69.37 7.38 -17.24
N LYS A 8 69.69 8.47 -17.96
CA LYS A 8 68.88 9.69 -17.94
C LYS A 8 67.59 9.60 -18.79
N GLY A 9 67.47 8.61 -19.67
CA GLY A 9 66.25 8.40 -20.48
C GLY A 9 65.15 7.57 -19.82
N PHE A 10 65.50 6.74 -18.82
CA PHE A 10 64.56 5.76 -18.23
C PHE A 10 63.51 6.40 -17.32
N GLY A 11 63.83 7.53 -16.67
CA GLY A 11 62.91 8.24 -15.78
C GLY A 11 61.69 8.82 -16.50
N ILE A 12 61.88 9.37 -17.70
CA ILE A 12 60.79 9.97 -18.49
C ILE A 12 59.80 8.90 -18.94
N VAL A 13 60.29 7.74 -19.36
CA VAL A 13 59.43 6.62 -19.79
C VAL A 13 58.57 6.10 -18.64
N ASN A 14 59.14 5.95 -17.44
CA ASN A 14 58.39 5.50 -16.27
C ASN A 14 57.29 6.49 -15.85
N VAL A 15 57.56 7.79 -15.92
CA VAL A 15 56.55 8.83 -15.60
C VAL A 15 55.42 8.82 -16.64
N LEU A 16 55.73 8.67 -17.93
CA LEU A 16 54.72 8.58 -18.98
C LEU A 16 53.86 7.31 -18.86
N MET A 17 54.46 6.16 -18.53
CA MET A 17 53.70 4.94 -18.25
C MET A 17 52.79 5.10 -17.03
N ALA A 18 53.29 5.67 -15.93
CA ALA A 18 52.49 5.92 -14.74
C ALA A 18 51.31 6.88 -15.04
N ALA A 19 51.56 7.98 -15.76
CA ALA A 19 50.53 8.91 -16.18
C ALA A 19 49.48 8.23 -17.08
N GLY A 20 49.92 7.38 -18.00
CA GLY A 20 49.04 6.56 -18.85
C GLY A 20 48.13 5.65 -18.03
N LEU A 21 48.67 4.90 -17.07
CA LEU A 21 47.91 4.01 -16.19
C LEU A 21 46.91 4.77 -15.31
N VAL A 22 47.31 5.92 -14.77
CA VAL A 22 46.41 6.78 -13.98
C VAL A 22 45.26 7.31 -14.84
N SER A 23 45.51 7.70 -16.09
CA SER A 23 44.45 8.17 -16.99
C SER A 23 43.44 7.07 -17.34
N MET A 24 43.90 5.83 -17.56
CA MET A 24 43.02 4.69 -17.86
C MET A 24 42.16 4.28 -16.66
N THR A 25 42.73 4.33 -15.46
CA THR A 25 42.00 4.03 -14.22
C THR A 25 40.96 5.09 -13.91
N ALA A 26 41.25 6.39 -14.13
CA ALA A 26 40.29 7.47 -13.93
C ALA A 26 39.02 7.33 -14.78
N LEU A 27 39.16 6.99 -16.07
CA LEU A 27 38.01 6.77 -16.97
C LEU A 27 37.16 5.57 -16.55
N SER A 28 37.80 4.52 -16.03
CA SER A 28 37.14 3.32 -15.52
C SER A 28 36.28 3.66 -14.30
N VAL A 29 36.82 4.43 -13.35
CA VAL A 29 36.10 4.88 -12.15
C VAL A 29 34.91 5.77 -12.52
N ALA A 30 35.08 6.71 -13.45
CA ALA A 30 33.99 7.58 -13.88
C ALA A 30 32.79 6.78 -14.47
N SER A 31 33.08 5.73 -15.23
CA SER A 31 32.04 4.86 -15.82
C SER A 31 31.29 4.06 -14.74
N VAL A 32 32.02 3.55 -13.73
CA VAL A 32 31.42 2.84 -12.60
C VAL A 32 30.54 3.77 -11.77
N LEU A 33 30.99 4.99 -11.47
CA LEU A 33 30.22 5.96 -10.69
C LEU A 33 28.92 6.36 -11.41
N SER A 34 28.97 6.57 -12.72
CA SER A 34 27.78 6.87 -13.53
C SER A 34 26.77 5.72 -13.51
N LYS A 35 27.27 4.47 -13.62
CA LYS A 35 26.42 3.27 -13.52
C LYS A 35 25.82 3.12 -12.14
N GLN A 36 26.62 3.28 -11.09
CA GLN A 36 26.17 3.18 -9.70
C GLN A 36 25.08 4.22 -9.37
N SER A 37 25.21 5.45 -9.87
CA SER A 37 24.19 6.49 -9.69
C SER A 37 22.86 6.13 -10.36
N LYS A 38 22.91 5.50 -11.54
CA LYS A 38 21.71 4.99 -12.23
C LYS A 38 21.07 3.84 -11.47
N ASP A 39 21.86 2.86 -11.05
CA ASP A 39 21.38 1.70 -10.30
C ASP A 39 20.75 2.14 -8.96
N GLN A 40 21.35 3.13 -8.28
CA GLN A 40 20.78 3.72 -7.07
C GLN A 40 19.45 4.41 -7.34
N SER A 41 19.34 5.18 -8.44
CA SER A 41 18.09 5.86 -8.80
C SER A 41 16.98 4.88 -9.16
N GLU A 42 17.31 3.80 -9.88
CA GLU A 42 16.37 2.72 -10.19
C GLU A 42 15.88 2.01 -8.91
N PHE A 43 16.81 1.69 -8.00
CA PHE A 43 16.45 1.10 -6.70
C PHE A 43 15.52 2.01 -5.89
N MET A 44 15.85 3.31 -5.82
CA MET A 44 15.01 4.29 -5.13
C MET A 44 13.61 4.36 -5.74
N LEU A 45 13.49 4.41 -7.07
CA LEU A 45 12.19 4.40 -7.75
C LEU A 45 11.36 3.16 -7.36
N LYS A 46 11.95 1.96 -7.41
CA LYS A 46 11.24 0.71 -7.08
C LYS A 46 10.78 0.67 -5.63
N THR A 47 11.64 1.12 -4.71
CA THR A 47 11.31 1.21 -3.28
C THR A 47 10.16 2.19 -3.05
N GLN A 48 10.22 3.38 -3.66
CA GLN A 48 9.20 4.40 -3.48
C GLN A 48 7.86 4.02 -4.11
N VAL A 49 7.85 3.38 -5.28
CA VAL A 49 6.61 2.81 -5.85
C VAL A 49 6.00 1.76 -4.93
N THR A 50 6.84 0.95 -4.26
CA THR A 50 6.36 -0.04 -3.29
C THR A 50 5.72 0.64 -2.08
N GLU A 51 6.31 1.72 -1.56
CA GLU A 51 5.71 2.50 -0.47
C GLU A 51 4.42 3.21 -0.88
N ILE A 52 4.37 3.81 -2.09
CA ILE A 52 3.14 4.39 -2.64
C ILE A 52 2.03 3.33 -2.73
N ARG A 53 2.35 2.14 -3.27
CA ARG A 53 1.43 1.00 -3.33
C ARG A 53 0.91 0.65 -1.93
N ARG A 54 1.80 0.48 -0.96
CA ARG A 54 1.44 0.14 0.42
C ARG A 54 0.52 1.20 1.02
N SER A 55 0.84 2.47 0.82
CA SER A 55 0.06 3.58 1.35
C SER A 55 -1.34 3.66 0.72
N LEU A 56 -1.47 3.46 -0.59
CA LEU A 56 -2.77 3.36 -1.28
C LEU A 56 -3.57 2.15 -0.80
N LEU A 57 -2.96 0.97 -0.70
CA LEU A 57 -3.64 -0.24 -0.24
C LEU A 57 -4.09 -0.13 1.22
N SER A 58 -3.31 0.50 2.08
CA SER A 58 -3.68 0.79 3.47
C SER A 58 -4.89 1.72 3.55
N ALA A 59 -4.95 2.77 2.73
CA ALA A 59 -6.12 3.66 2.65
C ALA A 59 -7.37 2.92 2.09
N ILE A 60 -7.20 1.99 1.15
CA ILE A 60 -8.30 1.14 0.64
C ILE A 60 -8.77 0.13 1.70
N ALA A 61 -7.84 -0.42 2.48
CA ALA A 61 -8.11 -1.39 3.53
C ALA A 61 -8.80 -0.76 4.75
N SER A 62 -8.50 0.50 5.06
CA SER A 62 -9.14 1.24 6.16
C SER A 62 -10.65 1.39 5.94
N ASP A 63 -11.44 0.96 6.93
CA ASP A 63 -12.90 1.05 6.85
C ASP A 63 -13.40 2.50 6.89
N SER A 64 -12.81 3.36 7.73
CA SER A 64 -13.19 4.77 7.82
C SER A 64 -12.89 5.54 6.53
N ALA A 65 -11.68 5.38 5.98
CA ALA A 65 -11.29 5.95 4.70
C ALA A 65 -12.15 5.44 3.53
N TRP A 66 -12.51 4.16 3.55
CA TRP A 66 -13.37 3.57 2.53
C TRP A 66 -14.81 4.09 2.61
N GLN A 67 -15.37 4.29 3.81
CA GLN A 67 -16.70 4.89 3.96
C GLN A 67 -16.75 6.33 3.41
N GLU A 68 -15.72 7.14 3.67
CA GLU A 68 -15.60 8.47 3.06
C GLU A 68 -15.50 8.38 1.52
N THR A 69 -14.73 7.40 1.03
CA THR A 69 -14.59 7.13 -0.41
C THR A 69 -15.93 6.74 -1.05
N LEU A 70 -16.69 5.85 -0.43
CA LEU A 70 -18.02 5.44 -0.90
C LEU A 70 -19.00 6.60 -0.95
N THR A 71 -19.01 7.42 0.10
CA THR A 71 -19.98 8.51 0.26
C THR A 71 -19.73 9.65 -0.74
N ARG A 72 -18.47 9.94 -1.04
CA ARG A 72 -18.08 11.10 -1.86
C ARG A 72 -17.92 10.80 -3.34
N ASN A 73 -17.70 9.54 -3.73
CA ASN A 73 -17.62 9.17 -5.15
C ASN A 73 -19.01 8.91 -5.74
N ALA A 74 -19.44 9.75 -6.68
CA ALA A 74 -20.73 9.59 -7.34
C ALA A 74 -20.89 8.23 -8.04
N VAL A 75 -19.80 7.67 -8.59
CA VAL A 75 -19.80 6.37 -9.28
C VAL A 75 -20.09 5.20 -8.34
N MET A 76 -19.83 5.35 -7.04
CA MET A 76 -19.98 4.30 -6.03
C MET A 76 -21.34 4.34 -5.29
N ARG A 77 -22.21 5.29 -5.64
CA ARG A 77 -23.48 5.54 -4.92
C ARG A 77 -24.42 4.33 -4.84
N CYS A 78 -24.30 3.35 -5.74
CA CYS A 78 -25.11 2.13 -5.65
C CYS A 78 -24.79 1.24 -4.46
N LEU A 79 -23.71 1.51 -3.73
CA LEU A 79 -23.40 0.86 -2.47
C LEU A 79 -24.06 1.54 -1.26
N SER A 80 -24.85 2.60 -1.49
CA SER A 80 -25.63 3.25 -0.45
C SER A 80 -26.69 2.29 0.10
N PRO A 81 -26.97 2.30 1.42
CA PRO A 81 -28.03 1.49 2.02
C PRO A 81 -29.41 1.67 1.39
N HIS A 82 -29.63 2.81 0.73
CA HIS A 82 -30.90 3.17 0.12
C HIS A 82 -31.04 2.72 -1.35
N GLN A 83 -29.97 2.23 -1.98
CA GLN A 83 -29.98 1.84 -3.39
C GLN A 83 -29.74 0.32 -3.51
N LYS A 84 -30.77 -0.41 -3.96
CA LYS A 84 -30.70 -1.88 -4.09
C LYS A 84 -30.01 -2.37 -5.36
N TYR A 85 -29.75 -1.47 -6.33
CA TYR A 85 -29.31 -1.83 -7.68
C TYR A 85 -28.21 -0.89 -8.18
N CYS A 86 -27.12 -1.47 -8.69
CA CYS A 86 -26.10 -0.74 -9.46
C CYS A 86 -26.53 -0.65 -10.93
N GLY A 87 -26.49 0.56 -11.51
CA GLY A 87 -26.69 0.74 -12.95
C GLY A 87 -25.49 0.25 -13.77
N PRO A 88 -25.62 0.16 -15.11
CA PRO A 88 -24.54 -0.32 -16.00
C PRO A 88 -23.21 0.42 -15.79
N ASN A 89 -23.28 1.74 -15.64
CA ASN A 89 -22.12 2.62 -15.44
C ASN A 89 -21.44 2.47 -14.06
N GLN A 90 -22.01 1.66 -13.15
CA GLN A 90 -21.49 1.42 -11.78
C GLN A 90 -20.94 -0.01 -11.62
N THR A 91 -21.32 -0.91 -12.51
CA THR A 91 -20.71 -2.24 -12.65
C THR A 91 -19.47 -2.23 -13.54
N GLU A 92 -19.30 -1.17 -14.33
CA GLU A 92 -18.11 -0.93 -15.12
C GLU A 92 -16.94 -0.41 -14.27
N THR A 93 -15.73 -0.66 -14.77
CA THR A 93 -14.50 -0.20 -14.13
C THR A 93 -14.34 1.31 -14.28
N ALA A 94 -14.45 2.04 -13.17
CA ALA A 94 -14.35 3.50 -13.11
C ALA A 94 -13.15 3.96 -12.28
N ASP A 95 -12.53 5.09 -12.66
CA ASP A 95 -11.53 5.76 -11.83
C ASP A 95 -12.21 6.42 -10.62
N ILE A 96 -11.56 6.37 -9.45
CA ILE A 96 -12.11 6.90 -8.19
C ILE A 96 -11.16 7.88 -7.50
N ILE A 97 -11.73 8.70 -6.62
CA ILE A 97 -10.99 9.54 -5.67
C ILE A 97 -10.92 8.78 -4.34
N LEU A 98 -9.71 8.45 -3.88
CA LEU A 98 -9.48 7.86 -2.57
C LEU A 98 -9.40 8.96 -1.52
N TYR A 99 -10.17 8.81 -0.46
CA TYR A 99 -10.17 9.71 0.69
C TYR A 99 -9.50 9.05 1.88
N ASP A 100 -8.95 9.85 2.80
CA ASP A 100 -8.49 9.37 4.10
C ASP A 100 -9.65 9.33 5.12
N ALA A 101 -9.36 8.86 6.34
CA ALA A 101 -10.33 8.77 7.42
C ALA A 101 -10.91 10.12 7.86
N SER A 102 -10.24 11.24 7.55
CA SER A 102 -10.73 12.59 7.85
C SER A 102 -11.59 13.19 6.72
N GLY A 103 -11.77 12.45 5.62
CA GLY A 103 -12.50 12.90 4.45
C GLY A 103 -11.69 13.84 3.55
N GLN A 104 -10.37 13.94 3.73
CA GLN A 104 -9.50 14.67 2.81
C GLN A 104 -9.11 13.77 1.63
N VAL A 105 -8.83 14.39 0.48
CA VAL A 105 -8.39 13.66 -0.71
C VAL A 105 -6.99 13.10 -0.45
N PHE A 106 -6.91 11.77 -0.33
CA PHE A 106 -5.65 11.06 -0.20
C PHE A 106 -5.01 10.88 -1.59
N TYR A 107 -5.78 10.43 -2.57
CA TYR A 107 -5.34 10.27 -3.95
C TYR A 107 -6.49 10.44 -4.93
N ASP A 108 -6.27 11.16 -6.02
CA ASP A 108 -7.31 11.42 -7.03
C ASP A 108 -6.97 10.69 -8.34
N GLY A 109 -7.53 9.50 -8.52
CA GLY A 109 -7.33 8.68 -9.72
C GLY A 109 -8.02 9.27 -10.96
N THR A 110 -8.96 10.20 -10.79
CA THR A 110 -9.69 10.84 -11.90
C THR A 110 -8.87 11.93 -12.58
N LYS A 111 -7.89 12.52 -11.88
CA LYS A 111 -7.02 13.56 -12.43
C LYS A 111 -5.98 12.96 -13.37
N THR A 112 -5.99 13.42 -14.62
CA THR A 112 -5.02 12.97 -15.61
C THR A 112 -3.59 13.39 -15.25
N THR A 113 -3.42 14.53 -14.58
CA THR A 113 -2.13 15.11 -14.17
C THR A 113 -1.67 14.71 -12.76
N GLY A 114 -2.47 13.94 -12.02
CA GLY A 114 -2.10 13.44 -10.69
C GLY A 114 -1.07 12.32 -10.80
N GLY A 115 0.01 12.40 -10.02
CA GLY A 115 1.07 11.42 -9.99
C GLY A 115 1.94 11.53 -8.75
N PHE A 116 3.13 10.94 -8.83
CA PHE A 116 4.12 10.90 -7.77
C PHE A 116 5.51 11.22 -8.31
N ARG A 117 6.26 11.94 -7.48
CA ARG A 117 7.69 12.19 -7.62
C ARG A 117 8.48 10.90 -7.33
N ILE A 118 9.75 10.88 -7.72
CA ILE A 118 10.65 9.74 -7.45
C ILE A 118 10.87 9.54 -5.94
N ASP A 119 10.71 10.58 -5.13
CA ASP A 119 10.79 10.51 -3.66
C ASP A 119 9.49 10.06 -2.98
N GLY A 120 8.47 9.65 -3.76
CA GLY A 120 7.20 9.16 -3.23
C GLY A 120 6.15 10.24 -2.94
N LEU A 121 6.51 11.53 -3.04
CA LEU A 121 5.58 12.61 -2.75
C LEU A 121 4.58 12.83 -3.90
N PRO A 122 3.31 13.16 -3.61
CA PRO A 122 2.32 13.44 -4.65
C PRO A 122 2.67 14.70 -5.45
N CYS A 123 2.29 14.72 -6.73
CA CYS A 123 2.47 15.85 -7.64
C CYS A 123 1.32 15.95 -8.64
N ASN A 124 1.08 17.17 -9.15
CA ASN A 124 -0.05 17.49 -10.03
C ASN A 124 0.36 17.82 -11.48
N THR A 125 1.58 17.43 -11.86
CA THR A 125 2.17 17.76 -13.17
C THR A 125 2.49 16.52 -14.01
N TYR A 126 1.94 15.36 -13.68
CA TYR A 126 2.17 14.15 -14.46
C TYR A 126 1.75 14.37 -15.92
N SER A 127 2.52 13.80 -16.84
CA SER A 127 2.23 13.81 -18.27
C SER A 127 2.53 12.43 -18.86
N ALA A 128 1.60 11.89 -19.63
CA ALA A 128 1.81 10.65 -20.39
C ALA A 128 2.95 10.80 -21.41
N SER A 129 3.25 12.02 -21.87
CA SER A 129 4.37 12.33 -22.76
C SER A 129 5.72 12.37 -22.04
N GLY A 130 5.72 12.39 -20.69
CA GLY A 130 6.92 12.39 -19.87
C GLY A 130 7.02 13.61 -18.94
N ASN A 131 7.33 13.40 -17.66
CA ASN A 131 7.76 14.47 -16.74
C ASN A 131 8.73 13.92 -15.70
N ASP A 132 9.98 14.37 -15.71
CA ASP A 132 11.00 13.89 -14.76
C ASP A 132 10.77 14.27 -13.29
N ASN A 133 10.00 15.32 -13.04
CA ASN A 133 9.62 15.71 -11.68
C ASN A 133 8.40 14.93 -11.20
N CYS A 134 7.56 14.41 -12.10
CA CYS A 134 6.34 13.69 -11.75
C CYS A 134 6.17 12.45 -12.64
N PRO A 135 7.12 11.48 -12.59
CA PRO A 135 7.18 10.45 -13.62
C PRO A 135 6.28 9.25 -13.34
N VAL A 136 5.79 9.07 -12.11
CA VAL A 136 4.97 7.92 -11.73
C VAL A 136 3.50 8.35 -11.66
N LYS A 137 2.59 7.56 -12.25
CA LYS A 137 1.16 7.70 -12.06
C LYS A 137 0.57 6.39 -11.55
N ALA A 138 -0.30 6.46 -10.56
CA ALA A 138 -1.17 5.35 -10.19
C ALA A 138 -2.48 5.45 -10.99
N SER A 139 -3.07 4.32 -11.33
CA SER A 139 -4.42 4.23 -11.89
C SER A 139 -5.20 3.41 -10.90
N LEU A 140 -6.06 4.08 -10.12
CA LEU A 140 -6.92 3.45 -9.13
C LEU A 140 -8.33 3.35 -9.68
N LYS A 141 -8.74 2.12 -9.94
CA LYS A 141 -10.04 1.81 -10.52
C LYS A 141 -10.86 0.94 -9.59
N TRP A 142 -12.17 1.14 -9.62
CA TRP A 142 -13.16 0.39 -8.84
C TRP A 142 -14.28 -0.10 -9.74
N ARG A 143 -14.86 -1.24 -9.39
CA ARG A 143 -16.14 -1.70 -9.93
C ARG A 143 -16.93 -2.45 -8.85
N ALA A 144 -18.25 -2.36 -8.91
CA ALA A 144 -19.13 -3.27 -8.19
C ALA A 144 -19.32 -4.57 -8.99
N ALA A 145 -19.20 -5.73 -8.34
CA ALA A 145 -19.73 -6.97 -8.89
C ALA A 145 -21.10 -7.25 -8.27
N CYS A 146 -22.12 -7.38 -9.13
CA CYS A 146 -23.41 -7.93 -8.74
C CYS A 146 -23.75 -9.10 -9.66
N ALA A 147 -24.18 -10.21 -9.07
CA ALA A 147 -24.77 -11.31 -9.83
C ALA A 147 -26.20 -10.90 -10.21
N THR A 148 -26.40 -10.51 -11.48
CA THR A 148 -27.69 -10.41 -12.20
C THR A 148 -28.95 -10.14 -11.35
N GLY A 149 -29.41 -8.89 -11.37
CA GLY A 149 -30.78 -8.54 -10.96
C GLY A 149 -30.89 -8.05 -9.54
N ASP A 150 -30.46 -8.81 -8.52
CA ASP A 150 -30.49 -8.40 -7.12
C ASP A 150 -29.07 -8.40 -6.53
N CYS A 151 -28.56 -7.20 -6.23
CA CYS A 151 -27.26 -6.97 -5.60
C CYS A 151 -27.28 -7.33 -4.10
N SER A 152 -27.71 -8.54 -3.73
CA SER A 152 -27.80 -8.96 -2.32
C SER A 152 -26.43 -9.12 -1.65
N GLN A 153 -25.40 -9.37 -2.45
CA GLN A 153 -24.00 -9.39 -2.00
C GLN A 153 -23.18 -8.56 -2.99
N ILE A 154 -22.93 -7.30 -2.65
CA ILE A 154 -22.09 -6.44 -3.49
C ILE A 154 -20.63 -6.63 -3.11
N GLU A 155 -19.86 -7.18 -4.05
CA GLU A 155 -18.41 -7.24 -3.90
C GLU A 155 -17.76 -6.01 -4.55
N ASN A 156 -16.82 -5.42 -3.82
CA ASN A 156 -16.04 -4.27 -4.26
C ASN A 156 -14.74 -4.77 -4.87
N PHE A 157 -14.53 -4.59 -6.17
CA PHE A 157 -13.27 -4.94 -6.83
C PHE A 157 -12.43 -3.69 -7.05
N ILE A 158 -11.14 -3.80 -6.72
CA ILE A 158 -10.16 -2.73 -6.88
C ILE A 158 -9.07 -3.20 -7.84
N SER A 159 -8.74 -2.31 -8.77
CA SER A 159 -7.60 -2.46 -9.66
C SER A 159 -6.66 -1.28 -9.49
N LEU A 160 -5.42 -1.56 -9.11
CA LEU A 160 -4.35 -0.58 -8.98
C LEU A 160 -3.28 -0.90 -10.00
N SER A 161 -2.94 0.03 -10.89
CA SER A 161 -1.79 -0.12 -11.79
C SER A 161 -0.91 1.12 -11.76
N PHE A 162 0.35 0.95 -12.15
CA PHE A 162 1.32 2.04 -12.18
C PHE A 162 1.77 2.30 -13.62
N VAL A 163 2.08 3.55 -13.92
CA VAL A 163 2.69 3.96 -15.19
C VAL A 163 3.91 4.81 -14.86
N TYR A 164 5.04 4.50 -15.49
CA TYR A 164 6.28 5.26 -15.36
C TYR A 164 6.62 5.94 -16.69
N SER A 165 6.62 7.27 -16.68
CA SER A 165 6.79 8.13 -17.85
C SER A 165 7.72 9.31 -17.51
N PRO A 166 9.04 9.09 -17.40
CA PRO A 166 10.01 10.19 -17.32
C PRO A 166 10.21 10.83 -18.71
N SER A 167 10.55 12.12 -18.75
CA SER A 167 10.87 12.86 -19.99
C SER A 167 12.29 12.57 -20.47
N SER A 168 13.27 12.59 -19.57
CA SER A 168 14.68 12.36 -19.88
C SER A 168 14.96 10.91 -20.21
N LYS A 169 15.79 10.67 -21.24
CA LYS A 169 16.23 9.31 -21.63
C LYS A 169 17.08 8.68 -20.53
N GLU A 170 17.84 9.47 -19.80
CA GLU A 170 18.76 9.04 -18.73
C GLU A 170 18.02 8.51 -17.50
N LYS A 171 16.76 8.95 -17.31
CA LYS A 171 15.88 8.52 -16.21
C LYS A 171 14.95 7.38 -16.60
N LYS A 172 15.00 6.91 -17.85
CA LYS A 172 14.22 5.72 -18.28
C LYS A 172 14.89 4.46 -17.78
N PHE A 173 14.37 3.93 -16.68
CA PHE A 173 14.79 2.65 -16.12
C PHE A 173 13.85 1.52 -16.58
N PRO A 174 14.32 0.27 -16.66
CA PRO A 174 13.45 -0.89 -16.80
C PRO A 174 12.48 -0.98 -15.61
N PHE A 175 11.23 -0.62 -15.85
CA PHE A 175 10.18 -0.65 -14.83
C PHE A 175 9.02 -1.53 -15.30
N ASN A 176 8.88 -2.71 -14.67
CA ASN A 176 7.74 -3.58 -14.89
C ASN A 176 6.60 -3.21 -13.93
N ALA A 177 5.71 -2.34 -14.40
CA ALA A 177 4.56 -1.86 -13.63
C ALA A 177 3.66 -2.97 -13.06
N ARG A 178 3.55 -4.12 -13.75
CA ARG A 178 2.68 -5.22 -13.33
C ARG A 178 3.10 -5.82 -11.98
N ASN A 179 4.38 -5.76 -11.64
CA ASN A 179 4.88 -6.27 -10.35
C ASN A 179 4.39 -5.45 -9.15
N TYR A 180 3.99 -4.19 -9.39
CA TYR A 180 3.55 -3.25 -8.37
C TYR A 180 2.03 -3.06 -8.36
N GLY A 181 1.34 -3.52 -9.40
CA GLY A 181 -0.11 -3.44 -9.49
C GLY A 181 -0.84 -4.49 -8.65
N VAL A 182 -2.15 -4.30 -8.58
CA VAL A 182 -3.14 -5.25 -8.08
C VAL A 182 -4.22 -5.31 -9.15
N GLU A 183 -4.39 -6.47 -9.78
CA GLU A 183 -5.42 -6.67 -10.80
C GLU A 183 -6.67 -7.24 -10.12
N GLU A 184 -7.72 -6.44 -10.06
CA GLU A 184 -9.09 -6.86 -9.79
C GLU A 184 -9.26 -7.75 -8.56
N VAL A 185 -8.83 -7.24 -7.41
CA VAL A 185 -8.95 -7.95 -6.12
C VAL A 185 -10.13 -7.40 -5.34
N SER A 186 -10.91 -8.30 -4.75
CA SER A 186 -11.97 -7.92 -3.81
C SER A 186 -11.37 -7.15 -2.63
N ARG A 187 -11.95 -6.00 -2.26
CA ARG A 187 -11.54 -5.19 -1.12
C ARG A 187 -11.42 -6.03 0.14
N ILE A 188 -12.36 -6.96 0.38
CA ILE A 188 -12.35 -7.82 1.56
C ILE A 188 -11.05 -8.63 1.65
N LYS A 189 -10.46 -9.05 0.52
CA LYS A 189 -9.17 -9.75 0.51
C LYS A 189 -8.01 -8.82 0.84
N ILE A 190 -8.05 -7.58 0.34
CA ILE A 190 -7.06 -6.54 0.65
C ILE A 190 -7.12 -6.22 2.15
N SER A 191 -8.30 -5.92 2.67
CA SER A 191 -8.55 -5.63 4.09
C SER A 191 -8.34 -6.84 4.99
N ALA A 192 -8.43 -8.07 4.50
CA ALA A 192 -8.06 -9.25 5.29
C ALA A 192 -6.53 -9.40 5.41
N SER A 193 -5.79 -9.12 4.34
CA SER A 193 -4.32 -9.17 4.34
C SER A 193 -3.68 -8.05 5.17
N GLU A 194 -4.32 -6.89 5.25
CA GLU A 194 -3.95 -5.76 6.09
C GLU A 194 -4.98 -5.51 7.21
N SER A 195 -5.67 -6.57 7.66
CA SER A 195 -6.71 -6.41 8.68
C SER A 195 -6.08 -5.82 9.94
N PRO A 196 -6.67 -4.76 10.51
CA PRO A 196 -6.25 -4.25 11.82
C PRO A 196 -6.19 -5.37 12.85
N VAL A 197 -7.07 -6.38 12.76
CA VAL A 197 -7.04 -7.58 13.60
C VAL A 197 -5.75 -8.38 13.41
N LEU A 198 -5.33 -8.61 12.16
CA LEU A 198 -4.12 -9.36 11.85
C LEU A 198 -2.86 -8.55 12.22
N GLU A 199 -2.89 -7.23 12.05
CA GLU A 199 -1.83 -6.34 12.50
C GLU A 199 -1.71 -6.34 14.03
N CYS A 200 -2.82 -6.19 14.75
CA CYS A 200 -2.83 -6.29 16.21
C CYS A 200 -2.35 -7.68 16.66
N ALA A 201 -2.76 -8.76 15.99
CA ALA A 201 -2.29 -10.11 16.29
C ALA A 201 -0.77 -10.24 16.13
N ARG A 202 -0.17 -9.65 15.08
CA ARG A 202 1.30 -9.59 14.92
C ARG A 202 1.98 -8.80 16.05
N LYS A 203 1.32 -7.77 16.58
CA LYS A 203 1.76 -6.99 17.75
C LYS A 203 1.43 -7.68 19.09
N SER A 204 0.94 -8.92 19.09
CA SER A 204 0.44 -9.60 20.31
C SER A 204 -0.59 -8.75 21.10
N SER A 205 -1.44 -8.07 20.36
CA SER A 205 -2.44 -7.11 20.82
C SER A 205 -3.81 -7.48 20.26
N PHE A 206 -4.88 -6.87 20.79
CA PHE A 206 -6.24 -7.07 20.29
C PHE A 206 -6.76 -5.81 19.60
N PHE A 207 -7.47 -6.00 18.49
CA PHE A 207 -8.16 -4.91 17.83
C PHE A 207 -9.48 -4.62 18.53
N ILE A 208 -9.67 -3.38 18.97
CA ILE A 208 -10.92 -2.90 19.56
C ILE A 208 -11.53 -1.72 18.78
N GLY A 209 -10.88 -1.28 17.71
CA GLY A 209 -11.27 -0.10 16.93
C GLY A 209 -10.41 1.13 17.23
N GLU A 210 -10.17 1.96 16.20
CA GLU A 210 -9.41 3.20 16.32
C GLU A 210 -10.13 4.19 17.26
N GLY A 211 -9.37 4.84 18.15
CA GLY A 211 -9.91 5.80 19.12
C GLY A 211 -10.75 5.19 20.25
N GLN A 212 -10.92 3.86 20.28
CA GLN A 212 -11.61 3.19 21.37
C GLN A 212 -10.70 3.03 22.59
N SER A 213 -11.29 2.81 23.76
CA SER A 213 -10.53 2.49 24.97
C SER A 213 -11.14 1.30 25.69
N PHE A 214 -10.31 0.45 26.28
CA PHE A 214 -10.72 -0.71 27.04
C PHE A 214 -9.90 -0.83 28.32
N ASN A 215 -10.57 -0.92 29.48
CA ASN A 215 -9.93 -1.03 30.80
C ASN A 215 -8.82 0.01 31.07
N GLY A 216 -9.05 1.27 30.66
CA GLY A 216 -8.09 2.36 30.86
C GLY A 216 -6.93 2.39 29.86
N TYR A 217 -6.89 1.45 28.90
CA TYR A 217 -5.97 1.49 27.77
C TYR A 217 -6.67 2.11 26.57
N VAL A 218 -6.08 3.16 26.00
CA VAL A 218 -6.53 3.76 24.74
C VAL A 218 -5.90 2.99 23.59
N ALA A 219 -6.70 2.61 22.61
CA ALA A 219 -6.22 1.97 21.41
C ALA A 219 -5.26 2.90 20.66
N ASP A 220 -4.20 2.32 20.08
CA ASP A 220 -3.28 3.07 19.25
C ASP A 220 -3.94 3.57 17.94
N THR A 221 -3.17 4.25 17.09
CA THR A 221 -3.66 4.74 15.78
C THR A 221 -4.08 3.62 14.83
N THR A 222 -3.80 2.35 15.17
CA THR A 222 -4.23 1.17 14.41
C THR A 222 -5.39 0.44 15.09
N GLY A 223 -5.93 0.98 16.18
CA GLY A 223 -7.02 0.38 16.95
C GLY A 223 -6.60 -0.81 17.82
N CYS A 224 -5.31 -0.96 18.11
CA CYS A 224 -4.77 -2.05 18.91
C CYS A 224 -4.62 -1.66 20.38
N VAL A 225 -4.99 -2.58 21.28
CA VAL A 225 -4.68 -2.53 22.72
C VAL A 225 -3.86 -3.75 23.15
N PRO A 226 -2.89 -3.59 24.07
CA PRO A 226 -2.04 -4.70 24.49
C PRO A 226 -2.83 -5.75 25.28
N TYR A 227 -2.35 -7.00 25.27
CA TYR A 227 -3.00 -8.12 25.99
C TYR A 227 -3.26 -7.82 27.48
N VAL A 228 -2.40 -7.02 28.13
CA VAL A 228 -2.57 -6.62 29.54
C VAL A 228 -3.86 -5.83 29.80
N ALA A 229 -4.44 -5.20 28.78
CA ALA A 229 -5.74 -4.55 28.90
C ALA A 229 -6.87 -5.54 29.25
N PHE A 230 -6.69 -6.83 28.95
CA PHE A 230 -7.64 -7.90 29.25
C PHE A 230 -7.25 -8.70 30.50
N GLN A 231 -6.06 -8.45 31.06
CA GLN A 231 -5.68 -9.01 32.34
C GLN A 231 -6.30 -8.13 33.43
N GLY A 232 -7.42 -8.58 34.01
CA GLY A 232 -7.94 -7.97 35.23
C GLY A 232 -6.87 -7.92 36.33
N ALA A 233 -7.04 -7.06 37.33
CA ALA A 233 -6.12 -7.01 38.47
C ALA A 233 -5.92 -8.44 39.02
N LYS A 234 -4.67 -8.90 39.06
CA LYS A 234 -4.33 -10.19 39.69
C LYS A 234 -4.64 -10.08 41.18
N GLY A 235 -5.84 -10.48 41.59
CA GLY A 235 -6.17 -10.65 43.00
C GLY A 235 -5.26 -11.72 43.64
N ALA A 236 -5.08 -11.65 44.96
CA ALA A 236 -4.26 -12.59 45.74
C ALA A 236 -4.74 -14.06 45.66
N THR A 237 -5.90 -14.30 45.06
CA THR A 237 -6.57 -15.61 44.97
C THR A 237 -6.85 -16.07 43.53
N GLY A 238 -6.17 -15.49 42.53
CA GLY A 238 -6.44 -15.76 41.11
C GLY A 238 -7.57 -14.88 40.55
N VAL A 239 -7.71 -14.86 39.22
CA VAL A 239 -8.67 -14.01 38.50
C VAL A 239 -10.11 -14.45 38.80
N ALA A 240 -10.72 -13.85 39.82
CA ALA A 240 -12.17 -13.82 39.98
C ALA A 240 -12.73 -12.90 38.88
N GLY A 241 -12.93 -13.43 37.68
CA GLY A 241 -13.71 -12.74 36.66
C GLY A 241 -15.11 -12.47 37.22
N MET A 242 -15.70 -11.32 36.88
CA MET A 242 -17.12 -11.10 37.18
C MET A 242 -17.90 -12.22 36.50
N ALA A 243 -18.61 -13.04 37.28
CA ALA A 243 -19.56 -13.99 36.72
C ALA A 243 -20.54 -13.19 35.87
N GLY A 244 -20.55 -13.45 34.56
CA GLY A 244 -21.54 -12.84 33.68
C GLY A 244 -22.95 -13.14 34.18
N PRO A 245 -23.94 -12.28 33.90
CA PRO A 245 -25.32 -12.57 34.27
C PRO A 245 -25.70 -13.94 33.73
N GLN A 246 -26.19 -14.80 34.63
CA GLN A 246 -26.66 -16.13 34.28
C GLN A 246 -27.66 -16.01 33.12
N GLY A 247 -27.37 -16.67 32.00
CA GLY A 247 -28.24 -16.63 30.84
C GLY A 247 -29.66 -17.03 31.24
N VAL A 248 -30.65 -16.29 30.73
CA VAL A 248 -32.06 -16.63 30.94
C VAL A 248 -32.27 -18.09 30.56
N PRO A 249 -32.84 -18.92 31.45
CA PRO A 249 -33.17 -20.30 31.12
C PRO A 249 -33.97 -20.36 29.82
N GLY A 250 -33.52 -21.17 28.86
CA GLY A 250 -34.22 -21.35 27.60
C GLY A 250 -35.66 -21.81 27.84
N ALA A 251 -36.59 -21.36 26.99
CA ALA A 251 -37.98 -21.77 27.07
C ALA A 251 -38.07 -23.30 27.11
N LYS A 252 -38.83 -23.82 28.07
CA LYS A 252 -39.11 -25.25 28.21
C LYS A 252 -39.68 -25.75 26.88
N GLY A 253 -39.01 -26.71 26.24
CA GLY A 253 -39.45 -27.29 24.98
C GLY A 253 -40.88 -27.82 25.09
N ALA A 254 -41.69 -27.63 24.05
CA ALA A 254 -43.06 -28.10 24.01
C ALA A 254 -43.10 -29.62 24.23
N ASP A 255 -43.91 -30.05 25.21
CA ASP A 255 -44.13 -31.46 25.51
C ASP A 255 -44.69 -32.16 24.27
N ALA A 256 -43.84 -32.95 23.60
CA ALA A 256 -44.23 -33.76 22.46
C ALA A 256 -45.13 -34.90 22.95
N HIS A 257 -46.45 -34.70 22.85
CA HIS A 257 -47.42 -35.78 22.95
C HIS A 257 -47.23 -36.73 21.77
N CYS A 258 -46.58 -37.88 22.00
CA CYS A 258 -46.66 -39.02 21.10
C CYS A 258 -48.05 -39.65 21.22
N SER A 259 -48.97 -39.29 20.33
CA SER A 259 -50.17 -40.08 20.05
C SER A 259 -49.78 -41.23 19.12
N THR A 260 -49.74 -42.45 19.65
CA THR A 260 -49.67 -43.67 18.83
C THR A 260 -51.04 -44.01 18.24
N PRO A 261 -51.10 -44.53 17.00
CA PRO A 261 -52.33 -44.96 16.33
C PRO A 261 -52.97 -46.20 16.97
#